data_AF-A0A2E0SJX4-F1
#
_entry.id   AF-A0A2E0SJX4-F1
#
_cell.length_a   1.000
_cell.length_b   1.000
_cell.length_c   1.000
_cell.angle_alpha   90.00
_cell.angle_beta   90.00
_cell.angle_gamma   90.00
#
_symmetry.space_group_name_H-M   'P 1'
#
loop_
_entity.id
_entity.type
_entity.pdbx_description
1 polymer ?
#
loop_
_entity_poly.entity_id
_entity_poly.type
_entity_poly.pdbx_seq_one_letter_code
_entity_poly.pdbx_strand_id
1 'polypeptide(L)'
;MSNTQSDNTSWCLIHQLPETQASPYGRVCPHCKQKLYSGQAGSPRQRYWDSQPGAHLLSGEPCFVYNIVWANFQIRSLQFSEPATPTVPAPLLLEEFKMLANDDIANIADILKQRGLIDDIVPEPPAMDFDFDPPELDIDFGLDLPDFDNSEWEQD
;
A
#
# COMPACT_ATOMS: atom_id res chain seq x y z
N MET A 1 -21.94 2.10 -1.35
CA MET A 1 -21.47 1.84 0.03
C MET A 1 -19.99 1.51 -0.08
N SER A 2 -19.13 2.51 0.15
CA SER A 2 -17.69 2.35 0.01
C SER A 2 -17.16 1.63 1.25
N ASN A 3 -16.65 0.41 1.10
CA ASN A 3 -15.91 -0.27 2.15
C ASN A 3 -14.61 0.52 2.38
N THR A 4 -14.61 1.44 3.35
CA THR A 4 -13.38 1.98 3.91
C THR A 4 -12.72 0.86 4.71
N GLN A 5 -11.91 0.06 4.03
CA GLN A 5 -11.05 -0.90 4.69
C GLN A 5 -9.95 -0.10 5.39
N SER A 6 -10.12 0.14 6.69
CA SER A 6 -9.07 0.69 7.54
C SER A 6 -7.92 -0.32 7.57
N ASP A 7 -6.82 0.00 6.89
CA ASP A 7 -5.60 -0.77 7.02
C ASP A 7 -5.10 -0.61 8.47
N ASN A 8 -5.29 -1.65 9.27
CA ASN A 8 -4.73 -1.72 10.61
C ASN A 8 -3.21 -1.86 10.49
N THR A 9 -2.52 -0.76 10.73
CA THR A 9 -1.07 -0.68 10.76
C THR A 9 -0.58 -1.10 12.15
N SER A 10 0.55 -1.81 12.16
CA SER A 10 1.13 -2.33 13.39
C SER A 10 2.64 -2.17 13.43
N TRP A 11 3.16 -1.92 14.63
CA TRP A 11 4.57 -1.59 14.85
C TRP A 11 5.16 -2.41 15.99
N CYS A 12 6.30 -3.03 15.76
CA CYS A 12 6.98 -3.82 16.78
C CYS A 12 7.74 -2.91 17.73
N LEU A 13 7.34 -2.86 19.01
CA LEU A 13 7.97 -2.01 20.01
C LEU A 13 9.35 -2.51 20.48
N ILE A 14 9.67 -3.79 20.26
CA ILE A 14 10.96 -4.37 20.66
C ILE A 14 12.05 -4.00 19.65
N HIS A 15 11.75 -4.14 18.35
CA HIS A 15 12.72 -3.89 17.29
C HIS A 15 12.55 -2.53 16.61
N GLN A 16 11.48 -1.78 16.95
CA GLN A 16 11.15 -0.49 16.37
C GLN A 16 11.01 -0.55 14.84
N LEU A 17 10.23 -1.52 14.35
CA LEU A 17 10.05 -1.80 12.93
C LEU A 17 8.58 -2.08 12.59
N PRO A 18 8.13 -1.77 11.37
CA PRO A 18 6.77 -2.04 10.94
C PRO A 18 6.51 -3.55 10.85
N GLU A 19 5.31 -3.94 11.23
CA GLU A 19 4.86 -5.32 11.20
C GLU A 19 4.20 -5.63 9.85
N THR A 20 5.05 -5.90 8.85
CA THR A 20 4.62 -6.17 7.47
C THR A 20 4.54 -7.66 7.15
N GLN A 21 5.15 -8.50 7.98
CA GLN A 21 5.36 -9.91 7.65
C GLN A 21 4.27 -10.78 8.23
N ALA A 22 3.63 -11.60 7.40
CA ALA A 22 2.68 -12.60 7.87
C ALA A 22 3.36 -13.69 8.72
N SER A 23 2.70 -14.08 9.82
CA SER A 23 3.06 -15.18 10.71
C SER A 23 1.81 -15.88 11.25
N PRO A 24 1.93 -17.06 11.89
CA PRO A 24 0.81 -17.75 12.54
C PRO A 24 0.11 -16.95 13.64
N TYR A 25 0.73 -15.87 14.12
CA TYR A 25 0.22 -15.02 15.20
C TYR A 25 -0.21 -13.63 14.71
N GLY A 26 -0.39 -13.46 13.40
CA GLY A 26 -0.69 -12.18 12.77
C GLY A 26 0.54 -11.56 12.09
N ARG A 27 0.45 -10.26 11.80
CA ARG A 27 1.57 -9.52 11.23
C ARG A 27 2.64 -9.27 12.31
N VAL A 28 3.90 -9.40 11.94
CA VAL A 28 5.07 -9.18 12.82
C VAL A 28 6.19 -8.50 12.03
N CYS A 29 7.20 -7.97 12.72
CA CYS A 29 8.38 -7.43 12.04
C CYS A 29 9.31 -8.55 11.54
N PRO A 30 10.21 -8.26 10.58
CA PRO A 30 11.12 -9.27 10.00
C PRO A 30 11.98 -10.01 11.04
N HIS A 31 12.47 -9.32 12.07
CA HIS A 31 13.27 -9.94 13.13
C HIS A 31 12.44 -10.89 14.01
N CYS A 32 11.23 -10.48 14.39
CA CYS A 32 10.31 -11.33 15.13
C CYS A 32 9.95 -12.58 14.31
N LYS A 33 9.68 -12.42 13.01
CA LYS A 33 9.45 -13.55 12.10
C LYS A 33 10.65 -14.48 12.07
N GLN A 34 11.86 -13.97 11.81
CA GLN A 34 13.05 -14.80 11.79
C GLN A 34 13.19 -15.62 13.07
N LYS A 35 13.01 -15.00 14.24
CA LYS A 35 13.11 -15.67 15.54
C LYS A 35 12.01 -16.71 15.79
N LEU A 36 10.78 -16.44 15.32
CA LEU A 36 9.68 -17.41 15.37
C LEU A 36 10.03 -18.68 14.58
N TYR A 37 10.64 -18.54 13.41
CA TYR A 37 10.97 -19.68 12.55
C TYR A 37 12.31 -20.35 12.88
N SER A 38 13.26 -19.64 13.48
CA SER A 38 14.60 -20.17 13.78
C SER A 38 14.81 -20.64 15.22
N GLY A 39 14.02 -20.15 16.17
CA GLY A 39 14.35 -20.27 17.60
C GLY A 39 13.20 -20.64 18.52
N GLN A 40 12.00 -20.91 17.99
CA GLN A 40 10.83 -21.20 18.83
C GLN A 40 10.07 -22.46 18.43
N ALA A 41 10.43 -23.56 19.08
CA ALA A 41 9.57 -24.73 19.16
C ALA A 41 8.51 -24.50 20.24
N GLY A 42 7.33 -23.97 19.88
CA GLY A 42 6.16 -24.06 20.74
C GLY A 42 5.18 -22.90 20.71
N SER A 43 4.07 -23.11 21.40
CA SER A 43 3.02 -22.12 21.57
C SER A 43 3.43 -21.06 22.60
N PRO A 44 2.99 -19.80 22.43
CA PRO A 44 3.18 -18.76 23.43
C PRO A 44 2.51 -19.12 24.74
N ARG A 45 3.13 -18.71 25.85
CA ARG A 45 2.63 -18.90 27.22
C ARG A 45 1.44 -17.99 27.50
N GLN A 46 1.49 -16.75 27.01
CA GLN A 46 0.47 -15.75 27.28
C GLN A 46 0.25 -14.85 26.06
N ARG A 47 -0.98 -14.37 25.92
CA ARG A 47 -1.41 -13.38 24.92
C ARG A 47 -2.41 -12.43 25.55
N TYR A 48 -2.16 -11.13 25.49
CA TYR A 48 -3.02 -10.15 26.12
C TYR A 48 -2.84 -8.75 25.51
N TRP A 49 -3.86 -7.92 25.67
CA TRP A 49 -3.80 -6.49 25.40
C TRP A 49 -3.43 -5.74 26.67
N ASP A 50 -2.54 -4.75 26.56
CA ASP A 50 -2.26 -3.84 27.66
C ASP A 50 -3.54 -3.03 27.97
N SER A 51 -3.86 -2.90 29.26
CA SER A 51 -5.09 -2.23 29.71
C SER A 51 -5.08 -0.71 29.53
N GLN A 52 -3.90 -0.14 29.30
CA GLN A 52 -3.69 1.28 29.03
C GLN A 52 -3.07 1.46 27.64
N PRO A 53 -3.38 2.58 26.96
CA PRO A 53 -2.76 2.88 25.68
C PRO A 53 -1.25 3.03 25.85
N GLY A 54 -0.48 2.39 24.95
CA GLY A 54 0.98 2.47 24.97
C GLY A 54 1.52 3.73 24.31
N ALA A 55 0.73 4.36 23.44
CA ALA A 55 1.04 5.61 22.77
C ALA A 55 -0.26 6.29 22.30
N HIS A 56 -0.14 7.50 21.75
CA HIS A 56 -1.22 8.19 21.05
C HIS A 56 -0.70 8.67 19.69
N LEU A 57 -1.56 8.64 18.67
CA LEU A 57 -1.28 9.26 17.37
C LEU A 57 -1.23 10.79 17.52
N LEU A 58 -0.69 11.49 16.52
CA LEU A 58 -0.74 12.96 16.44
C LEU A 58 -2.18 13.49 16.36
N SER A 59 -3.12 12.68 15.86
CA SER A 59 -4.56 12.94 15.90
C SER A 59 -5.16 12.89 17.32
N GLY A 60 -4.39 12.42 18.31
CA GLY A 60 -4.85 12.21 19.69
C GLY A 60 -5.52 10.85 19.92
N GLU A 61 -5.59 9.99 18.91
CA GLU A 61 -6.21 8.67 19.04
C GLU A 61 -5.31 7.70 19.82
N PRO A 62 -5.87 6.88 20.74
CA PRO A 62 -5.10 5.95 21.55
C PRO A 62 -4.60 4.74 20.73
N CYS A 63 -3.33 4.39 20.92
CA CYS A 63 -2.72 3.19 20.33
C CYS A 63 -2.56 2.11 21.40
N PHE A 64 -3.10 0.93 21.14
CA PHE A 64 -3.07 -0.18 22.09
C PHE A 64 -1.91 -1.13 21.81
N VAL A 65 -1.41 -1.78 22.86
CA VAL A 65 -0.30 -2.73 22.74
C VAL A 65 -0.81 -4.14 22.92
N TYR A 66 -0.57 -5.00 21.94
CA TYR A 66 -0.78 -6.43 22.02
C TYR A 66 0.53 -7.15 22.33
N ASN A 67 0.49 -8.01 23.35
CA ASN A 67 1.64 -8.75 23.83
C ASN A 67 1.47 -10.25 23.57
N ILE A 68 2.49 -10.87 23.00
CA ILE A 68 2.61 -12.33 22.86
C ILE A 68 3.90 -12.75 23.54
N VAL A 69 3.80 -13.60 24.57
CA VAL A 69 4.91 -13.90 25.48
C VAL A 69 5.26 -15.39 25.46
N TRP A 70 6.54 -15.70 25.34
CA TRP A 70 7.15 -17.01 25.55
C TRP A 70 8.20 -16.94 26.66
N ALA A 71 8.88 -18.06 26.94
CA ALA A 71 9.90 -18.13 27.99
C ALA A 71 11.11 -17.22 27.76
N ASN A 72 11.53 -17.03 26.52
CA ASN A 72 12.80 -16.42 26.11
C ASN A 72 12.63 -15.34 25.03
N PHE A 73 11.39 -14.96 24.74
CA PHE A 73 11.04 -14.05 23.66
C PHE A 73 9.65 -13.51 23.89
N GLN A 74 9.44 -12.29 23.44
CA GLN A 74 8.16 -11.60 23.48
C GLN A 74 8.02 -10.84 22.16
N ILE A 75 6.78 -10.68 21.71
CA ILE A 75 6.40 -9.71 20.69
C ILE A 75 5.52 -8.69 21.40
N ARG A 76 5.87 -7.40 21.26
CA ARG A 76 5.06 -6.27 21.69
C ARG A 76 4.70 -5.48 20.45
N SER A 77 3.43 -5.51 20.08
CA SER A 77 2.89 -4.92 18.86
C SER A 77 2.02 -3.73 19.22
N LEU A 78 2.38 -2.53 18.78
CA LEU A 78 1.55 -1.33 18.87
C LEU A 78 0.60 -1.33 17.67
N GLN A 79 -0.69 -1.22 17.96
CA GLN A 79 -1.77 -1.34 16.99
C GLN A 79 -2.48 0.01 16.86
N PHE A 80 -2.59 0.49 15.63
CA PHE A 80 -3.27 1.74 15.31
C PHE A 80 -3.90 1.66 13.92
N SER A 81 -5.05 2.31 13.75
CA SER A 81 -5.58 2.55 12.41
C SER A 81 -4.93 3.80 11.89
N GLU A 82 -4.32 3.75 10.71
CA GLU A 82 -4.02 5.00 10.02
C GLU A 82 -5.35 5.58 9.53
N PRO A 83 -5.57 6.89 9.67
CA PRO A 83 -6.69 7.52 9.01
C PRO A 83 -6.51 7.26 7.52
N ALA A 84 -7.56 6.77 6.84
CA ALA A 84 -7.55 6.64 5.40
C ALA A 84 -7.10 8.01 4.86
N THR A 85 -5.89 8.08 4.29
CA THR A 85 -5.45 9.30 3.63
C THR A 85 -6.54 9.61 2.63
N PRO A 86 -7.22 10.76 2.73
CA PRO A 86 -8.16 11.11 1.70
C PRO A 86 -7.35 11.15 0.41
N THR A 87 -7.57 10.19 -0.48
CA THR A 87 -7.08 10.17 -1.86
C THR A 87 -7.83 11.26 -2.62
N VAL A 88 -7.73 12.48 -2.11
CA VAL A 88 -8.05 13.67 -2.88
C VAL A 88 -6.84 13.80 -3.80
N PRO A 89 -7.00 13.63 -5.12
CA PRO A 89 -5.91 13.91 -6.03
C PRO A 89 -5.41 15.33 -5.74
N ALA A 90 -4.10 15.49 -5.56
CA ALA A 90 -3.42 16.76 -5.32
C ALA A 90 -4.00 17.98 -6.09
N PRO A 91 -4.48 17.87 -7.36
CA PRO A 91 -5.13 18.98 -8.05
C PRO A 91 -6.38 19.56 -7.36
N LEU A 92 -7.18 18.76 -6.65
CA LEU A 92 -8.43 19.26 -6.02
C LEU A 92 -8.17 20.04 -4.73
N LEU A 93 -7.11 19.69 -3.99
CA LEU A 93 -6.68 20.49 -2.83
C LEU A 93 -6.19 21.86 -3.27
N LEU A 94 -5.56 21.96 -4.44
CA LEU A 94 -5.08 23.23 -4.95
C LEU A 94 -6.24 24.20 -5.24
N GLU A 95 -7.35 23.74 -5.83
CA GLU A 95 -8.49 24.61 -6.16
C GLU A 95 -9.24 25.13 -4.93
N GLU A 96 -9.45 24.30 -3.91
CA GLU A 96 -10.02 24.77 -2.63
C GLU A 96 -9.08 25.75 -1.92
N PHE A 97 -7.77 25.51 -1.95
CA PHE A 97 -6.78 26.45 -1.40
C PHE A 97 -6.73 27.77 -2.19
N LYS A 98 -6.89 27.74 -3.52
CA LYS A 98 -6.96 28.95 -4.36
C LYS A 98 -8.14 29.83 -3.98
N MET A 99 -9.30 29.24 -3.67
CA MET A 99 -10.49 29.98 -3.23
C MET A 99 -10.33 30.59 -1.83
N LEU A 100 -9.58 29.94 -0.93
CA LEU A 100 -9.30 30.46 0.41
C LEU A 100 -8.19 31.51 0.44
N ALA A 101 -7.26 31.48 -0.52
CA ALA A 101 -6.05 32.31 -0.52
C ALA A 101 -6.18 33.66 -1.23
N ASN A 102 -7.38 34.06 -1.71
CA ASN A 102 -7.63 35.35 -2.38
C ASN A 102 -6.47 35.77 -3.33
N ASP A 103 -6.15 34.92 -4.31
CA ASP A 103 -5.14 35.15 -5.36
C ASP A 103 -3.64 35.15 -4.98
N ASP A 104 -3.23 34.89 -3.73
CA ASP A 104 -1.80 34.80 -3.35
C ASP A 104 -1.12 33.44 -3.67
N ILE A 105 -1.54 32.80 -4.76
CA ILE A 105 -1.21 31.41 -5.13
C ILE A 105 0.25 31.26 -5.54
N ALA A 106 0.86 32.30 -6.11
CA ALA A 106 2.27 32.30 -6.52
C ALA A 106 3.20 32.04 -5.33
N ASN A 107 2.88 32.60 -4.16
CA ASN A 107 3.68 32.43 -2.95
C ASN A 107 3.60 31.01 -2.39
N ILE A 108 2.42 30.36 -2.45
CA ILE A 108 2.22 29.05 -1.83
C ILE A 108 2.90 27.95 -2.64
N ALA A 109 2.80 28.00 -3.97
CA ALA A 109 3.49 27.03 -4.83
C ALA A 109 5.02 27.13 -4.66
N ASP A 110 5.56 28.35 -4.58
CA ASP A 110 6.98 28.58 -4.36
C ASP A 110 7.43 28.12 -2.97
N ILE A 111 6.64 28.32 -1.92
CA ILE A 111 6.94 27.83 -0.57
C ILE A 111 6.95 26.30 -0.52
N LEU A 112 6.00 25.64 -1.19
CA LEU A 112 5.92 24.18 -1.21
C LEU A 112 7.08 23.56 -2.02
N LYS A 113 7.50 24.20 -3.12
CA LYS A 113 8.71 23.84 -3.86
C LYS A 113 9.98 24.06 -3.04
N GLN A 114 10.11 25.21 -2.36
CA GLN A 114 11.26 25.49 -1.47
C GLN A 114 11.38 24.47 -0.33
N ARG A 115 10.26 23.90 0.12
CA ARG A 115 10.24 22.85 1.13
C ARG A 115 10.33 21.42 0.58
N GLY A 116 10.45 21.25 -0.73
CA GLY A 116 10.58 19.95 -1.40
C GLY A 116 9.34 19.06 -1.27
N LEU A 117 8.15 19.66 -1.11
CA LEU A 117 6.89 18.94 -0.94
C LEU A 117 6.17 18.68 -2.26
N ILE A 118 6.54 19.39 -3.32
CA ILE A 118 6.05 19.21 -4.69
C ILE A 118 7.23 19.36 -5.67
N ASP A 119 7.30 18.50 -6.68
CA ASP A 119 8.20 18.67 -7.82
C ASP A 119 7.53 19.50 -8.91
N ASP A 120 8.33 20.13 -9.79
CA ASP A 120 7.80 20.86 -10.94
C ASP A 120 6.89 19.94 -11.78
N ILE A 121 5.65 20.35 -11.98
CA ILE A 121 4.75 19.71 -12.93
C ILE A 121 5.38 19.89 -14.31
N VAL A 122 6.04 18.84 -14.79
CA VAL A 122 6.52 18.77 -16.16
C VAL A 122 5.29 18.89 -17.05
N PRO A 123 5.15 19.93 -17.89
CA PRO A 123 4.08 19.94 -18.88
C PRO A 123 4.32 18.73 -19.79
N GLU A 124 3.31 17.87 -19.94
CA GLU A 124 3.36 16.78 -20.91
C GLU A 124 3.80 17.36 -22.27
N PRO A 125 4.76 16.71 -22.95
CA PRO A 125 5.12 17.15 -24.29
C PRO A 125 3.86 17.15 -25.16
N PRO A 126 3.69 18.14 -26.06
CA PRO A 126 2.52 18.18 -26.93
C PRO A 126 2.42 16.85 -27.67
N ALA A 127 1.20 16.29 -27.71
CA ALA A 127 0.90 15.09 -28.47
C ALA A 127 1.47 15.26 -29.88
N MET A 128 2.52 14.49 -30.19
CA MET A 128 2.97 14.37 -31.57
C MET A 128 1.90 13.54 -32.28
N ASP A 129 1.22 14.15 -33.24
CA ASP A 129 0.42 13.44 -34.23
C ASP A 129 1.33 12.41 -34.90
N PHE A 130 1.26 11.16 -34.45
CA PHE A 130 1.85 10.03 -35.13
C PHE A 130 0.99 9.76 -36.36
N ASP A 131 1.39 10.30 -37.51
CA ASP A 131 0.95 9.81 -38.83
C ASP A 131 1.47 8.37 -38.98
N PHE A 132 0.68 7.43 -38.45
CA PHE A 132 0.89 6.01 -38.64
C PHE A 132 0.32 5.64 -40.01
N ASP A 133 1.19 5.59 -41.02
CA ASP A 133 0.88 5.05 -42.33
C ASP A 133 0.83 3.51 -42.19
N PRO A 134 -0.34 2.85 -42.26
CA PRO A 134 -0.42 1.41 -42.06
C PRO A 134 0.28 0.70 -43.24
N PRO A 135 1.16 -0.29 -42.98
CA PRO A 135 1.76 -1.05 -44.06
C PRO A 135 0.69 -1.87 -44.80
N GLU A 136 0.70 -1.80 -46.13
CA GLU A 136 -0.12 -2.65 -47.00
C GLU A 136 0.20 -4.12 -46.70
N LEU A 137 -0.83 -4.88 -46.29
CA LEU A 137 -0.73 -6.31 -46.05
C LEU A 137 -0.66 -7.04 -47.39
N ASP A 138 0.54 -7.52 -47.76
CA ASP A 138 0.70 -8.52 -48.81
C ASP A 138 0.05 -9.84 -48.35
N ILE A 139 -1.15 -10.11 -48.86
CA ILE A 139 -1.89 -11.35 -48.63
C ILE A 139 -1.30 -12.43 -49.54
N ASP A 140 -0.21 -13.06 -49.11
CA ASP A 140 0.17 -14.40 -49.57
C ASP A 140 0.96 -15.14 -48.48
N PHE A 141 0.27 -15.49 -47.39
CA PHE A 141 0.74 -16.52 -46.47
C PHE A 141 0.04 -17.83 -46.82
N GLY A 142 0.62 -18.55 -47.78
CA GLY A 142 0.34 -19.95 -48.05
C GLY A 142 0.69 -20.83 -46.85
N LEU A 143 -0.24 -20.91 -45.90
CA LEU A 143 -0.23 -21.88 -44.81
C LEU A 143 -1.35 -22.88 -45.06
N ASP A 144 -0.98 -24.06 -45.57
CA ASP A 144 -1.80 -25.26 -45.54
C ASP A 144 -2.17 -25.55 -44.08
N LEU A 145 -3.42 -25.25 -43.73
CA LEU A 145 -3.98 -25.63 -42.44
C LEU A 145 -4.25 -27.15 -42.46
N PRO A 146 -3.79 -27.91 -41.45
CA PRO A 146 -4.18 -29.31 -41.32
C PRO A 146 -5.67 -29.41 -40.97
N ASP A 147 -6.38 -30.31 -41.65
CA ASP A 147 -7.79 -30.63 -41.38
C ASP A 147 -7.96 -31.09 -39.93
N PHE A 148 -8.63 -30.28 -39.11
CA PHE A 148 -9.01 -30.65 -37.76
C PHE A 148 -10.21 -31.61 -37.83
N ASP A 149 -9.97 -32.90 -37.63
CA ASP A 149 -11.00 -33.93 -37.51
C ASP A 149 -11.78 -33.72 -36.20
N ASN A 150 -13.10 -33.54 -36.30
CA ASN A 150 -13.99 -33.17 -35.20
C ASN A 150 -14.66 -34.38 -34.52
N SER A 151 -14.12 -35.58 -34.71
CA SER A 151 -14.79 -36.84 -34.34
C SER A 151 -14.65 -37.28 -32.87
N GLU A 152 -14.10 -36.45 -31.97
CA GLU A 152 -13.80 -36.88 -30.59
C GLU A 152 -14.75 -36.33 -29.49
N TRP A 153 -15.80 -35.56 -29.86
CA TRP A 153 -16.73 -34.96 -28.89
C TRP A 153 -18.11 -35.64 -28.78
N GLU A 154 -18.36 -36.73 -29.50
CA GLU A 154 -19.59 -37.53 -29.37
C GLU A 154 -19.29 -38.95 -28.87
N GLN A 155 -18.99 -39.09 -27.57
CA GLN A 155 -19.25 -40.35 -26.86
C GLN A 155 -19.90 -40.03 -25.51
N ASP A 156 -21.23 -40.23 -25.48
CA ASP A 156 -22.06 -40.43 -24.30
C ASP A 156 -21.62 -41.69 -23.50
#